data_AF-A0A482PMP4-F1
#
_entry.id   AF-A0A482PMP4-F1
#
_cell.length_a   1.000
_cell.length_b   1.000
_cell.length_c   1.000
_cell.angle_alpha   90.00
_cell.angle_beta   90.00
_cell.angle_gamma   90.00
#
_symmetry.space_group_name_H-M   'P 1'
#
loop_
_entity.id
_entity.type
_entity.pdbx_description
1 polymer ?
#
loop_
_entity_poly.entity_id
_entity_poly.type
_entity_poly.pdbx_seq_one_letter_code
_entity_poly.pdbx_strand_id
1 'polypeptide(L)'
;MSIVVNNWRMDSSLNALIHCETGETRRLGEYHFILLETLAKNADSVLSRSYLMAEVWKNRIVGGNSLPTAIHALRVAIDDDGKQQEIIKTIPKKGYLFNKDYLTIEYSSEAAEHVVLSENKNKENLTTTDFTAAEATAPWPLTADEAADQQLPSTAVVPPPAEPSRRRNTLFIGAGIAVIALFLLSLIYYFQAPTTPVSPDSPRLVKETFDHADNMEIYHLYTSTTNKKSTSLLAQHISPAIARINELLKARNAKLTLYYKFALNKFTLDMVLDNQCDSKWQLALNFENWQNKDNETNTVMYQEVEKMLNEMPECN
;
A
#
# COMPACT_ATOMS: atom_id res chain seq x y z
N MET A 1 1.35 20.90 -26.98
CA MET A 1 -0.04 20.44 -26.88
C MET A 1 -0.58 20.96 -25.56
N SER A 2 -1.57 21.85 -25.60
CA SER A 2 -2.22 22.39 -24.41
C SER A 2 -3.56 21.65 -24.23
N ILE A 3 -3.76 21.05 -23.06
CA ILE A 3 -5.00 20.35 -22.70
C ILE A 3 -5.79 21.27 -21.79
N VAL A 4 -7.04 21.57 -22.17
CA VAL A 4 -7.97 22.37 -21.37
C VAL A 4 -9.19 21.51 -21.02
N VAL A 5 -9.53 21.44 -19.74
CA VAL A 5 -10.67 20.69 -19.20
C VAL A 5 -11.58 21.66 -18.47
N ASN A 6 -12.80 21.88 -18.95
CA ASN A 6 -13.78 22.78 -18.30
C ASN A 6 -13.20 24.16 -17.93
N ASN A 7 -12.61 24.87 -18.90
CA ASN A 7 -11.89 26.15 -18.73
C ASN A 7 -10.63 26.11 -17.85
N TRP A 8 -10.20 24.94 -17.37
CA TRP A 8 -8.94 24.75 -16.67
C TRP A 8 -7.86 24.22 -17.61
N ARG A 9 -6.86 25.05 -17.92
CA ARG A 9 -5.69 24.66 -18.69
C ARG A 9 -4.72 23.88 -17.80
N MET A 10 -4.31 22.69 -18.25
CA MET A 10 -3.30 21.89 -17.58
C MET A 10 -1.89 22.41 -17.87
N ASP A 11 -1.13 22.73 -16.82
CA ASP A 11 0.28 23.10 -16.89
C ASP A 11 1.16 22.00 -16.28
N SER A 12 1.87 21.28 -17.16
CA SER A 12 2.76 20.18 -16.79
C SER A 12 4.04 20.62 -16.07
N SER A 13 4.47 21.87 -16.23
CA SER A 13 5.68 22.38 -15.59
C SER A 13 5.49 22.63 -14.09
N LEU A 14 4.25 22.93 -13.69
CA LEU A 14 3.88 23.28 -12.32
C LEU A 14 2.97 22.24 -11.66
N ASN A 15 2.57 21.18 -12.38
CA ASN A 15 1.51 20.25 -11.97
C ASN A 15 0.27 21.01 -11.48
N ALA A 16 -0.19 21.98 -12.27
CA ALA A 16 -1.26 22.89 -11.87
C ALA A 16 -2.32 23.05 -12.97
N LEU A 17 -3.50 23.47 -12.54
CA LEU A 17 -4.58 23.92 -13.40
C LEU A 17 -4.63 25.45 -13.35
N ILE A 18 -4.70 26.09 -14.52
CA ILE A 18 -4.82 27.54 -14.65
C ILE A 18 -6.17 27.84 -15.30
N HIS A 19 -7.03 28.59 -14.63
CA HIS A 19 -8.32 28.98 -15.18
C HIS A 19 -8.11 29.97 -16.33
N CYS A 20 -8.71 29.71 -17.50
CA CYS A 20 -8.46 30.47 -18.72
C CYS A 20 -8.94 31.94 -18.64
N GLU A 21 -9.95 32.23 -17.81
CA GLU A 21 -10.55 33.58 -17.71
C GLU A 21 -10.03 34.37 -16.51
N THR A 22 -9.89 33.72 -15.36
CA THR A 22 -9.56 34.38 -14.08
C THR A 22 -8.06 34.36 -13.78
N GLY A 23 -7.29 33.48 -14.43
CA GLY A 23 -5.89 33.24 -14.13
C GLY A 23 -5.66 32.54 -12.78
N GLU A 24 -6.73 32.09 -12.09
CA GLU A 24 -6.60 31.32 -10.86
C GLU A 24 -5.76 30.07 -11.10
N THR A 25 -4.84 29.77 -10.18
CA THR A 25 -3.98 28.59 -10.27
C THR A 25 -4.31 27.62 -9.13
N ARG A 26 -4.69 26.40 -9.48
CA ARG A 26 -4.92 25.29 -8.55
C ARG A 26 -3.83 24.25 -8.71
N ARG A 27 -2.99 24.06 -7.68
CA ARG A 27 -1.97 23.01 -7.69
C ARG A 27 -2.60 21.64 -7.48
N LEU A 28 -2.20 20.70 -8.31
CA LEU A 28 -2.53 19.29 -8.18
C LEU A 28 -1.33 18.53 -7.63
N GLY A 29 -1.60 17.48 -6.84
CA GLY A 29 -0.55 16.49 -6.57
C GLY A 29 -0.15 15.80 -7.88
N GLU A 30 1.10 15.38 -8.00
CA GLU A 30 1.67 14.71 -9.18
C GLU A 30 0.74 13.63 -9.75
N TYR A 31 0.28 12.69 -8.91
CA TYR A 31 -0.62 11.61 -9.33
C TYR A 31 -2.02 12.09 -9.75
N HIS A 32 -2.52 13.20 -9.19
CA HIS A 32 -3.79 13.78 -9.63
C HIS A 32 -3.64 14.37 -11.04
N PHE A 33 -2.52 15.06 -11.28
CA PHE A 33 -2.21 15.62 -12.60
C PHE A 33 -2.10 14.51 -13.65
N ILE A 34 -1.31 13.47 -13.38
CA ILE A 34 -1.16 12.31 -14.26
C ILE A 34 -2.50 11.61 -14.51
N LEU A 35 -3.35 11.46 -13.48
CA LEU A 35 -4.68 10.87 -13.61
C LEU A 35 -5.58 11.68 -14.54
N LEU A 36 -5.63 13.00 -14.36
CA LEU A 36 -6.43 13.88 -15.22
C LEU A 36 -5.92 13.83 -16.67
N GLU A 37 -4.61 13.84 -16.86
CA GLU A 37 -3.99 13.76 -18.18
C GLU A 37 -4.33 12.42 -18.86
N THR A 38 -4.25 11.31 -18.12
CA THR A 38 -4.58 9.97 -18.62
C THR A 38 -6.05 9.86 -19.02
N LEU A 39 -6.95 10.43 -18.21
CA LEU A 39 -8.39 10.48 -18.51
C LEU A 39 -8.68 11.33 -19.75
N ALA A 40 -8.07 12.52 -19.85
CA ALA A 40 -8.24 13.42 -20.98
C ALA A 40 -7.72 12.81 -22.29
N LYS A 41 -6.56 12.14 -22.27
CA LYS A 41 -5.99 11.44 -23.44
C LYS A 41 -6.87 10.30 -23.95
N ASN A 42 -7.66 9.69 -23.06
CA ASN A 42 -8.56 8.57 -23.36
C ASN A 42 -10.04 8.98 -23.23
N ALA A 43 -10.37 10.22 -23.59
CA ALA A 43 -11.75 10.71 -23.55
C ALA A 43 -12.70 9.80 -24.35
N ASP A 44 -13.94 9.69 -23.90
CA ASP A 44 -15.00 8.79 -24.39
C ASP A 44 -14.73 7.28 -24.26
N SER A 45 -13.63 6.88 -23.62
CA SER A 45 -13.34 5.47 -23.31
C SER A 45 -13.50 5.17 -21.83
N VAL A 46 -14.13 4.03 -21.51
CA VAL A 46 -14.26 3.58 -20.12
C VAL A 46 -12.93 2.96 -19.67
N LEU A 47 -12.24 3.65 -18.77
CA LEU A 47 -10.99 3.17 -18.18
C LEU A 47 -11.26 2.39 -16.90
N SER A 48 -10.70 1.19 -16.80
CA SER A 48 -10.90 0.34 -15.62
C SER A 48 -10.15 0.86 -14.40
N ARG A 49 -10.64 0.53 -13.20
CA ARG A 49 -9.97 0.93 -11.95
C ARG A 49 -8.54 0.37 -11.87
N SER A 50 -8.35 -0.89 -12.29
CA SER A 50 -7.03 -1.52 -12.29
C SER A 50 -6.08 -0.85 -13.28
N TYR A 51 -6.56 -0.49 -14.47
CA TYR A 51 -5.78 0.26 -15.46
C TYR A 51 -5.33 1.62 -14.90
N LEU A 52 -6.27 2.40 -14.37
CA LEU A 52 -5.95 3.72 -13.81
C LEU A 52 -4.99 3.64 -12.62
N MET A 53 -5.15 2.63 -11.75
CA MET A 53 -4.22 2.42 -10.63
C MET A 53 -2.81 2.10 -11.12
N ALA A 54 -2.67 1.28 -12.17
CA ALA A 54 -1.37 0.90 -12.73
C ALA A 54 -0.71 2.04 -13.54
N GLU A 55 -1.49 2.75 -14.36
CA GLU A 55 -0.97 3.79 -15.26
C GLU A 55 -0.58 5.07 -14.51
N VAL A 56 -1.34 5.44 -13.48
CA VAL A 56 -1.09 6.69 -12.74
C VAL A 56 -0.03 6.50 -11.65
N TRP A 57 -0.09 5.40 -10.88
CA TRP A 57 0.83 5.13 -9.76
C TRP A 57 1.95 4.15 -10.17
N LYS A 58 2.63 4.45 -11.27
CA LYS A 58 3.79 3.66 -11.73
C LYS A 58 4.82 3.59 -10.60
N ASN A 59 5.26 2.37 -10.27
CA ASN A 59 6.23 2.09 -9.20
C ASN A 59 5.79 2.46 -7.77
N ARG A 60 4.49 2.68 -7.52
CA ARG A 60 3.98 3.00 -6.18
C ARG A 60 2.78 2.14 -5.81
N ILE A 61 2.89 1.44 -4.68
CA ILE A 61 1.76 0.67 -4.13
C ILE A 61 0.85 1.64 -3.36
N VAL A 62 -0.42 1.69 -3.75
CA VAL A 62 -1.44 2.50 -3.10
C VAL A 62 -2.64 1.65 -2.70
N GLY A 63 -3.36 2.07 -1.65
CA GLY A 63 -4.54 1.34 -1.17
C GLY A 63 -5.75 1.51 -2.11
N GLY A 64 -6.74 0.64 -1.97
CA GLY A 64 -7.94 0.66 -2.83
C GLY A 64 -8.77 1.96 -2.77
N ASN A 65 -8.59 2.77 -1.72
CA ASN A 65 -9.24 4.08 -1.58
C ASN A 65 -8.51 5.21 -2.32
N SER A 66 -7.29 4.99 -2.80
CA SER A 66 -6.49 6.05 -3.42
C SER A 66 -7.08 6.56 -4.74
N LEU A 67 -7.61 5.67 -5.60
CA LEU A 67 -8.29 6.10 -6.83
C LEU A 67 -9.59 6.87 -6.55
N PRO A 68 -10.54 6.37 -5.73
CA PRO A 68 -11.73 7.13 -5.36
C PRO A 68 -11.42 8.51 -4.77
N THR A 69 -10.44 8.60 -3.87
CA THR A 69 -10.02 9.89 -3.28
C THR A 69 -9.44 10.83 -4.35
N ALA A 70 -8.58 10.32 -5.23
CA ALA A 70 -8.00 11.13 -6.30
C ALA A 70 -9.06 11.62 -7.30
N ILE A 71 -10.02 10.78 -7.67
CA ILE A 71 -11.15 11.15 -8.52
C ILE A 71 -11.99 12.24 -7.85
N HIS A 72 -12.28 12.11 -6.55
CA HIS A 72 -13.02 13.13 -5.83
C HIS A 72 -12.28 14.47 -5.80
N ALA A 73 -10.97 14.46 -5.51
CA ALA A 73 -10.15 15.67 -5.54
C ALA A 73 -10.09 16.31 -6.94
N LEU A 74 -10.00 15.49 -8.00
CA LEU A 74 -10.03 15.99 -9.37
C LEU A 74 -11.36 16.63 -9.74
N ARG A 75 -12.49 16.03 -9.34
CA ARG A 75 -13.80 16.62 -9.57
C ARG A 75 -13.91 18.01 -8.95
N VAL A 76 -13.46 18.17 -7.71
CA VAL A 76 -13.40 19.49 -7.07
C VAL A 76 -12.47 20.45 -7.82
N ALA A 77 -11.30 19.98 -8.25
CA ALA A 77 -10.31 20.82 -8.90
C ALA A 77 -10.75 21.37 -10.27
N ILE A 78 -11.53 20.59 -11.04
CA ILE A 78 -12.06 20.97 -12.36
C ILE A 78 -13.51 21.47 -12.31
N ASP A 79 -14.04 21.72 -11.12
CA ASP A 79 -15.42 22.17 -10.87
C ASP A 79 -16.50 21.21 -11.42
N ASP A 80 -16.25 19.89 -11.38
CA ASP A 80 -17.24 18.83 -11.65
C ASP A 80 -18.08 18.55 -10.40
N ASP A 81 -19.42 18.62 -10.52
CA ASP A 81 -20.31 18.25 -9.42
C ASP A 81 -20.24 16.74 -9.17
N GLY A 82 -19.80 16.34 -7.97
CA GLY A 82 -19.72 14.93 -7.57
C GLY A 82 -21.03 14.14 -7.64
N LYS A 83 -22.19 14.82 -7.67
CA LYS A 83 -23.52 14.21 -7.83
C LYS A 83 -23.89 14.02 -9.30
N GLN A 84 -23.70 15.04 -10.14
CA GLN A 84 -24.05 14.98 -11.57
C GLN A 84 -23.00 14.22 -12.38
N GLN A 85 -21.72 14.36 -12.00
CA GLN A 85 -20.56 13.71 -12.62
C GLN A 85 -20.56 13.93 -14.13
N GLU A 86 -20.62 15.18 -14.59
CA GLU A 86 -20.76 15.46 -16.03
C GLU A 86 -19.45 15.26 -16.78
N ILE A 87 -18.32 15.53 -16.11
CA ILE A 87 -16.97 15.45 -16.68
C ILE A 87 -16.36 14.07 -16.42
N ILE A 88 -16.22 13.66 -15.15
CA ILE A 88 -15.65 12.35 -14.79
C ILE A 88 -16.78 11.45 -14.28
N LYS A 89 -17.31 10.59 -15.14
CA LYS A 89 -18.42 9.66 -14.84
C LYS A 89 -17.93 8.38 -14.18
N THR A 90 -18.56 7.97 -13.08
CA THR A 90 -18.31 6.65 -12.48
C THR A 90 -19.20 5.61 -13.17
N ILE A 91 -18.59 4.59 -13.76
CA ILE A 91 -19.32 3.45 -14.34
C ILE A 91 -19.25 2.27 -13.36
N PRO A 92 -20.35 1.90 -12.69
CA PRO A 92 -20.36 0.84 -11.69
C PRO A 92 -19.74 -0.46 -12.22
N LYS A 93 -18.88 -1.07 -11.41
CA LYS A 93 -18.14 -2.32 -11.72
C LYS A 93 -17.17 -2.26 -12.92
N LYS A 94 -17.18 -1.19 -13.72
CA LYS A 94 -16.30 -1.04 -14.89
C LYS A 94 -15.13 -0.09 -14.62
N GLY A 95 -15.40 1.12 -14.12
CA GLY A 95 -14.36 2.12 -13.86
C GLY A 95 -14.86 3.55 -14.03
N TYR A 96 -14.12 4.36 -14.78
CA TYR A 96 -14.39 5.79 -14.98
C TYR A 96 -14.38 6.14 -16.46
N LEU A 97 -15.21 7.10 -16.85
CA LEU A 97 -15.33 7.62 -18.20
C LEU A 97 -15.12 9.14 -18.14
N PHE A 98 -14.27 9.66 -19.01
CA PHE A 98 -14.09 11.09 -19.17
C PHE A 98 -14.92 11.58 -20.35
N ASN A 99 -15.78 12.57 -20.13
CA ASN A 99 -16.62 13.14 -21.19
C ASN A 99 -15.82 14.09 -22.07
N LYS A 100 -15.74 13.79 -23.37
CA LYS A 100 -15.00 14.62 -24.34
C LYS A 100 -15.61 16.00 -24.56
N ASP A 101 -16.89 16.20 -24.27
CA ASP A 101 -17.56 17.51 -24.45
C ASP A 101 -16.89 18.65 -23.67
N TYR A 102 -16.16 18.32 -22.60
CA TYR A 102 -15.47 19.27 -21.74
C TYR A 102 -13.96 19.37 -22.02
N LEU A 103 -13.49 18.74 -23.11
CA LEU A 103 -12.07 18.67 -23.48
C LEU A 103 -11.78 19.51 -24.73
N THR A 104 -10.85 20.46 -24.59
CA THR A 104 -10.27 21.20 -25.71
C THR A 104 -8.78 20.91 -25.79
N ILE A 105 -8.31 20.48 -26.96
CA ILE A 105 -6.89 20.22 -27.22
C ILE A 105 -6.39 21.25 -28.23
N GLU A 106 -5.48 22.11 -27.79
CA GLU A 106 -4.81 23.06 -28.66
C GLU A 106 -3.44 22.50 -29.06
N TYR A 107 -3.25 22.31 -30.36
CA TYR A 107 -1.96 21.98 -30.93
C TYR A 107 -1.26 23.30 -31.26
N SER A 108 -0.23 23.66 -30.48
CA SER A 108 0.68 24.74 -30.90
C SER A 108 1.39 24.29 -32.18
N SER A 109 1.11 24.99 -33.27
CA SER A 109 1.83 24.89 -34.53
C SER A 109 3.10 25.72 -34.47
N GLU A 110 4.07 25.33 -33.65
CA GLU A 110 5.37 25.98 -33.55
C GLU A 110 6.48 24.94 -33.72
N ALA A 111 6.70 24.52 -34.97
CA ALA A 111 7.86 23.71 -35.36
C ALA A 111 8.46 24.17 -36.72
N ALA A 112 8.31 25.45 -37.06
CA ALA A 112 9.13 26.11 -38.07
C ALA A 112 9.33 27.57 -37.64
N GLU A 113 10.59 28.00 -37.60
CA GLU A 113 11.11 29.33 -37.23
C GLU A 113 11.17 29.67 -35.72
N HIS A 114 12.31 29.38 -35.08
CA HIS A 114 13.32 30.44 -34.87
C HIS A 114 14.61 29.85 -34.28
N VAL A 115 15.68 29.92 -35.07
CA VAL A 115 17.06 29.89 -34.60
C VAL A 115 17.41 31.31 -34.11
N VAL A 116 18.42 31.40 -33.24
CA VAL A 116 19.22 32.59 -32.86
C VAL A 116 18.92 33.18 -31.47
N LEU A 117 19.68 32.67 -30.49
CA LEU A 117 20.56 33.35 -29.51
C LEU A 117 20.04 34.58 -28.73
N SER A 118 20.05 34.47 -27.40
CA SER A 118 21.11 35.14 -26.61
C SER A 118 21.11 34.69 -25.15
N GLU A 119 22.22 34.12 -24.72
CA GLU A 119 22.66 34.04 -23.33
C GLU A 119 22.90 35.46 -22.78
N ASN A 120 22.58 35.72 -21.50
CA ASN A 120 23.58 36.31 -20.63
C ASN A 120 23.31 36.18 -19.12
N LYS A 121 24.43 35.93 -18.44
CA LYS A 121 24.69 35.83 -17.00
C LYS A 121 24.25 37.08 -16.21
N ASN A 122 23.85 36.91 -14.96
CA ASN A 122 24.71 37.29 -13.82
C ASN A 122 24.17 36.82 -12.46
N LYS A 123 25.12 36.37 -11.65
CA LYS A 123 25.03 36.02 -10.22
C LYS A 123 25.16 37.29 -9.35
N GLU A 124 24.95 37.07 -8.05
CA GLU A 124 25.35 37.88 -6.87
C GLU A 124 24.32 38.95 -6.43
N ASN A 125 24.02 39.20 -5.14
CA ASN A 125 24.71 38.88 -3.89
C ASN A 125 23.76 38.84 -2.67
N LEU A 126 24.32 38.24 -1.62
CA LEU A 126 23.94 38.04 -0.22
C LEU A 126 23.82 39.34 0.61
N THR A 127 22.77 39.52 1.44
CA THR A 127 22.91 40.20 2.76
C THR A 127 21.82 39.81 3.77
N THR A 128 22.29 39.38 4.93
CA THR A 128 21.63 39.18 6.23
C THR A 128 21.23 40.50 6.90
N THR A 129 20.09 40.55 7.59
CA THR A 129 19.92 41.41 8.78
C THR A 129 18.91 40.81 9.76
N ASP A 130 19.40 40.50 10.96
CA ASP A 130 18.69 40.24 12.20
C ASP A 130 17.81 41.42 12.64
N PHE A 131 16.70 41.16 13.33
CA PHE A 131 16.15 42.05 14.37
C PHE A 131 15.38 41.26 15.46
N THR A 132 16.08 41.15 16.60
CA THR A 132 15.72 41.26 18.03
C THR A 132 14.26 41.19 18.52
N ALA A 133 14.13 40.49 19.65
CA ALA A 133 12.98 40.25 20.53
C ALA A 133 12.46 41.45 21.35
N ALA A 134 11.21 41.36 21.85
CA ALA A 134 10.83 41.68 23.25
C ALA A 134 9.32 41.40 23.53
N GLU A 135 9.05 40.88 24.73
CA GLU A 135 7.75 40.66 25.39
C GLU A 135 7.05 41.97 25.82
N ALA A 136 5.73 41.94 26.06
CA ALA A 136 5.14 42.02 27.41
C ALA A 136 3.65 42.48 27.46
N THR A 137 2.94 41.87 28.42
CA THR A 137 1.86 42.40 29.30
C THR A 137 0.38 42.50 28.89
N ALA A 138 -0.45 41.92 29.78
CA ALA A 138 -1.92 41.99 29.97
C ALA A 138 -2.37 43.37 30.57
N PRO A 139 -3.57 43.65 31.18
CA PRO A 139 -4.55 42.77 31.88
C PRO A 139 -6.08 43.16 31.90
N TRP A 140 -6.88 42.32 32.59
CA TRP A 140 -8.01 42.64 33.53
C TRP A 140 -9.53 42.65 33.08
N PRO A 141 -10.55 42.57 34.00
CA PRO A 141 -11.01 41.35 34.72
C PRO A 141 -12.55 41.27 35.13
N LEU A 142 -12.90 40.29 36.01
CA LEU A 142 -14.03 40.18 37.00
C LEU A 142 -15.49 40.04 36.49
N THR A 143 -16.41 39.26 37.08
CA THR A 143 -16.81 39.13 38.52
C THR A 143 -17.42 37.77 38.90
N ALA A 144 -17.48 37.50 40.22
CA ALA A 144 -18.15 36.41 40.92
C ALA A 144 -19.05 36.99 42.04
N ASP A 145 -20.00 36.20 42.58
CA ASP A 145 -20.62 36.32 43.93
C ASP A 145 -21.38 34.99 44.22
N GLU A 146 -21.02 34.22 45.26
CA GLU A 146 -21.56 34.15 46.66
C GLU A 146 -22.84 33.30 46.79
N ALA A 147 -23.26 32.70 47.93
CA ALA A 147 -22.67 31.98 49.08
C ALA A 147 -23.87 31.59 50.02
N ALA A 148 -23.63 30.69 50.99
CA ALA A 148 -24.36 30.40 52.25
C ALA A 148 -25.58 29.42 52.23
N ASP A 149 -25.99 28.72 53.31
CA ASP A 149 -25.42 28.08 54.54
C ASP A 149 -26.61 27.41 55.33
N GLN A 150 -26.34 26.63 56.39
CA GLN A 150 -27.19 26.16 57.53
C GLN A 150 -27.98 24.81 57.44
N GLN A 151 -28.30 24.00 58.48
CA GLN A 151 -27.76 23.61 59.82
C GLN A 151 -28.73 22.61 60.56
N LEU A 152 -28.20 21.53 61.24
CA LEU A 152 -28.64 20.74 62.45
C LEU A 152 -30.02 19.97 62.55
N PRO A 153 -30.32 19.14 63.61
CA PRO A 153 -29.57 18.15 64.43
C PRO A 153 -30.33 16.82 64.75
N SER A 154 -29.72 15.81 65.41
CA SER A 154 -30.35 15.08 66.56
C SER A 154 -29.42 14.05 67.28
N THR A 155 -29.13 14.38 68.54
CA THR A 155 -29.07 13.57 69.79
C THR A 155 -28.19 12.31 70.00
N ALA A 156 -27.39 12.45 71.07
CA ALA A 156 -26.58 11.54 71.89
C ALA A 156 -26.99 10.06 72.10
N VAL A 157 -26.00 9.21 72.42
CA VAL A 157 -25.90 8.38 73.65
C VAL A 157 -24.47 7.77 73.79
N VAL A 158 -24.04 7.64 75.04
CA VAL A 158 -22.72 7.31 75.64
C VAL A 158 -22.42 5.78 75.66
N PRO A 159 -21.16 5.31 75.86
CA PRO A 159 -20.64 4.00 75.40
C PRO A 159 -20.58 2.90 76.49
N PRO A 160 -20.05 1.70 76.18
CA PRO A 160 -19.39 0.85 77.16
C PRO A 160 -17.94 0.44 76.80
N PRO A 161 -17.15 -0.05 77.78
CA PRO A 161 -15.69 0.01 77.76
C PRO A 161 -14.96 -1.24 77.26
N ALA A 162 -13.71 -0.97 76.85
CA ALA A 162 -12.51 -1.79 76.69
C ALA A 162 -12.55 -3.31 76.96
N GLU A 163 -11.97 -4.07 76.02
CA GLU A 163 -11.21 -5.30 76.29
C GLU A 163 -9.95 -5.40 75.38
N PRO A 164 -8.93 -6.16 75.79
CA PRO A 164 -7.54 -5.72 75.71
C PRO A 164 -6.76 -6.16 74.47
N SER A 165 -5.69 -5.38 74.26
CA SER A 165 -4.57 -5.61 73.36
C SER A 165 -4.08 -7.07 73.30
N ARG A 166 -3.96 -7.60 72.08
CA ARG A 166 -3.03 -8.70 71.80
C ARG A 166 -2.11 -8.33 70.64
N ARG A 167 -1.02 -7.67 71.02
CA ARG A 167 0.14 -7.45 70.16
C ARG A 167 0.81 -8.80 69.90
N ARG A 168 1.34 -8.91 68.67
CA ARG A 168 2.37 -9.87 68.20
C ARG A 168 1.83 -11.01 67.33
N ASN A 169 1.84 -10.75 66.01
CA ASN A 169 2.38 -11.63 64.96
C ASN A 169 2.48 -10.92 63.59
N THR A 170 2.80 -9.62 63.54
CA THR A 170 2.93 -8.86 62.29
C THR A 170 4.16 -9.21 61.45
N LEU A 171 5.10 -10.00 61.97
CA LEU A 171 6.32 -10.39 61.26
C LEU A 171 6.15 -11.58 60.31
N PHE A 172 5.19 -12.48 60.57
CA PHE A 172 4.96 -13.65 59.68
C PHE A 172 4.01 -13.35 58.52
N ILE A 173 3.16 -12.33 58.65
CA ILE A 173 2.22 -11.92 57.58
C ILE A 173 2.98 -11.22 56.43
N GLY A 174 3.99 -10.39 56.75
CA GLY A 174 4.78 -9.68 55.73
C GLY A 174 5.60 -10.62 54.83
N ALA A 175 6.19 -11.67 55.40
CA ALA A 175 6.96 -12.66 54.64
C ALA A 175 6.08 -13.49 53.70
N GLY A 176 4.87 -13.87 54.14
CA GLY A 176 3.91 -14.56 53.29
C GLY A 176 3.47 -13.72 52.09
N ILE A 177 3.22 -12.43 52.29
CA ILE A 177 2.86 -11.50 51.21
C ILE A 177 4.01 -11.33 50.22
N ALA A 178 5.26 -11.25 50.69
CA ALA A 178 6.43 -11.13 49.81
C ALA A 178 6.62 -12.38 48.92
N VAL A 179 6.42 -13.58 49.47
CA VAL A 179 6.51 -14.83 48.70
C VAL A 179 5.37 -14.93 47.68
N ILE A 180 4.14 -14.54 48.07
CA ILE A 180 3.00 -14.49 47.14
C ILE A 180 3.25 -13.45 46.05
N ALA A 181 3.79 -12.28 46.39
CA ALA A 181 4.12 -11.24 45.42
C ALA A 181 5.20 -11.70 44.44
N LEU A 182 6.26 -12.35 44.91
CA LEU A 182 7.31 -12.93 44.05
C LEU A 182 6.78 -14.07 43.18
N PHE A 183 5.89 -14.91 43.72
CA PHE A 183 5.24 -15.96 42.95
C PHE A 183 4.33 -15.38 41.88
N LEU A 184 3.54 -14.35 42.20
CA LEU A 184 2.71 -13.63 41.23
C LEU A 184 3.57 -12.91 40.19
N LEU A 185 4.70 -12.31 40.56
CA LEU A 185 5.60 -11.63 39.64
C LEU A 185 6.30 -12.64 38.71
N SER A 186 6.70 -13.80 39.25
CA SER A 186 7.22 -14.92 38.46
C SER A 186 6.15 -15.50 37.54
N LEU A 187 4.90 -15.60 38.00
CA LEU A 187 3.78 -16.08 37.21
C LEU A 187 3.47 -15.09 36.08
N ILE A 188 3.44 -13.78 36.38
CA ILE A 188 3.28 -12.71 35.39
C ILE A 188 4.43 -12.76 34.39
N TYR A 189 5.69 -12.96 34.82
CA TYR A 189 6.83 -13.11 33.91
C TYR A 189 6.71 -14.35 33.02
N TYR A 190 6.22 -15.47 33.57
CA TYR A 190 5.99 -16.72 32.81
C TYR A 190 4.83 -16.58 31.81
N PHE A 191 3.76 -15.87 32.18
CA PHE A 191 2.62 -15.56 31.29
C PHE A 191 2.88 -14.36 30.36
N GLN A 192 3.89 -13.52 30.64
CA GLN A 192 4.45 -12.49 29.75
C GLN A 192 5.65 -13.01 28.94
N ALA A 193 5.84 -14.34 28.83
CA ALA A 193 6.61 -14.85 27.71
C ALA A 193 6.03 -14.20 26.44
N PRO A 194 6.82 -13.44 25.67
CA PRO A 194 6.31 -12.71 24.53
C PRO A 194 5.87 -13.77 23.52
N THR A 195 4.59 -14.11 23.57
CA THR A 195 3.88 -14.63 22.42
C THR A 195 3.91 -13.46 21.46
N THR A 196 5.01 -13.34 20.70
CA THR A 196 5.07 -12.43 19.58
C THR A 196 3.83 -12.75 18.76
N PRO A 197 2.82 -11.87 18.72
CA PRO A 197 1.68 -12.13 17.86
C PRO A 197 2.28 -12.16 16.47
N VAL A 198 2.30 -13.34 15.84
CA VAL A 198 2.72 -13.49 14.45
C VAL A 198 1.91 -12.46 13.70
N SER A 199 2.56 -11.38 13.26
CA SER A 199 1.88 -10.27 12.63
C SER A 199 1.03 -10.84 11.50
N PRO A 200 -0.27 -10.51 11.40
CA PRO A 200 -1.16 -11.07 10.40
C PRO A 200 -0.68 -10.85 8.96
N ASP A 201 0.27 -9.94 8.74
CA ASP A 201 0.85 -9.61 7.43
C ASP A 201 2.23 -10.24 7.15
N SER A 202 2.67 -11.20 7.97
CA SER A 202 3.95 -11.89 7.69
C SER A 202 3.79 -12.80 6.47
N PRO A 203 4.68 -12.71 5.45
CA PRO A 203 4.60 -13.57 4.27
C PRO A 203 4.71 -15.04 4.66
N ARG A 204 3.78 -15.86 4.17
CA ARG A 204 3.73 -17.30 4.45
C ARG A 204 3.98 -18.08 3.18
N LEU A 205 4.85 -19.07 3.28
CA LEU A 205 5.08 -20.03 2.22
C LEU A 205 4.22 -21.26 2.44
N VAL A 206 3.38 -21.60 1.47
CA VAL A 206 2.46 -22.75 1.52
C VAL A 206 2.84 -23.71 0.41
N LYS A 207 3.13 -24.98 0.75
CA LYS A 207 3.35 -26.02 -0.25
C LYS A 207 2.02 -26.42 -0.88
N GLU A 208 1.99 -26.48 -2.20
CA GLU A 208 0.83 -26.89 -2.99
C GLU A 208 1.10 -28.21 -3.71
N THR A 209 0.06 -29.03 -3.87
CA THR A 209 0.13 -30.30 -4.56
C THR A 209 -0.53 -30.17 -5.93
N PHE A 210 0.14 -30.69 -6.96
CA PHE A 210 -0.32 -30.67 -8.33
C PHE A 210 -0.31 -32.09 -8.90
N ASP A 211 -1.26 -32.38 -9.77
CA ASP A 211 -1.24 -33.61 -10.55
C ASP A 211 -0.08 -33.54 -11.56
N HIS A 212 0.59 -34.68 -11.78
CA HIS A 212 1.71 -34.81 -12.72
C HIS A 212 2.91 -33.88 -12.38
N ALA A 213 3.23 -33.74 -11.10
CA ALA A 213 4.31 -32.87 -10.60
C ALA A 213 5.30 -33.64 -9.70
N ASP A 214 5.56 -34.91 -9.99
CA ASP A 214 6.35 -35.83 -9.14
C ASP A 214 7.78 -35.34 -8.85
N ASN A 215 8.41 -34.71 -9.85
CA ASN A 215 9.77 -34.15 -9.73
C ASN A 215 9.76 -32.66 -9.35
N MET A 216 8.62 -32.13 -8.90
CA MET A 216 8.43 -30.72 -8.63
C MET A 216 7.95 -30.46 -7.20
N GLU A 217 8.49 -29.44 -6.56
CA GLU A 217 7.96 -28.90 -5.31
C GLU A 217 7.46 -27.49 -5.54
N ILE A 218 6.15 -27.26 -5.36
CA ILE A 218 5.54 -25.98 -5.68
C ILE A 218 5.09 -25.29 -4.40
N TYR A 219 5.50 -24.04 -4.24
CA TYR A 219 5.29 -23.22 -3.06
C TYR A 219 4.67 -21.88 -3.44
N HIS A 220 3.58 -21.52 -2.77
CA HIS A 220 2.92 -20.24 -2.93
C HIS A 220 3.28 -19.30 -1.79
N LEU A 221 3.77 -18.11 -2.13
CA LEU A 221 4.07 -17.03 -1.19
C LEU A 221 2.84 -16.12 -0.99
N TYR A 222 2.11 -16.32 0.10
CA TYR A 222 0.96 -15.50 0.51
C TYR A 222 1.38 -14.32 1.39
N THR A 223 0.76 -13.15 1.20
CA THR A 223 0.98 -11.96 2.04
C THR A 223 -0.25 -11.53 2.86
N SER A 224 -1.36 -12.29 2.86
CA SER A 224 -2.55 -11.95 3.65
C SER A 224 -3.29 -13.20 4.15
N THR A 225 -3.99 -13.06 5.27
CA THR A 225 -4.74 -14.13 5.97
C THR A 225 -6.07 -14.50 5.32
N THR A 226 -6.43 -13.87 4.21
CA THR A 226 -7.72 -14.08 3.55
C THR A 226 -7.70 -15.29 2.60
N ASN A 227 -8.38 -16.33 3.08
CA ASN A 227 -8.97 -17.47 2.36
C ASN A 227 -8.05 -18.65 2.00
N LYS A 228 -8.00 -19.61 2.94
CA LYS A 228 -7.41 -20.96 2.81
C LYS A 228 -8.20 -21.92 1.91
N LYS A 229 -9.20 -21.47 1.15
CA LYS A 229 -10.02 -22.31 0.27
C LYS A 229 -10.36 -21.59 -1.03
N SER A 230 -9.38 -21.49 -1.91
CA SER A 230 -9.65 -21.36 -3.34
C SER A 230 -8.70 -22.31 -4.05
N THR A 231 -9.23 -23.10 -4.98
CA THR A 231 -8.47 -23.89 -5.95
C THR A 231 -7.19 -23.19 -6.35
N SER A 232 -6.05 -23.90 -6.36
CA SER A 232 -4.75 -23.35 -6.72
C SER A 232 -4.88 -22.48 -7.97
N LEU A 233 -4.69 -21.16 -7.82
CA LEU A 233 -4.83 -20.21 -8.93
C LEU A 233 -3.79 -20.53 -10.01
N LEU A 234 -2.64 -21.02 -9.57
CA LEU A 234 -1.59 -21.54 -10.44
C LEU A 234 -2.09 -22.72 -11.28
N ALA A 235 -2.76 -23.70 -10.66
CA ALA A 235 -3.27 -24.88 -11.37
C ALA A 235 -4.27 -24.52 -12.47
N GLN A 236 -5.05 -23.45 -12.28
CA GLN A 236 -6.03 -23.01 -13.29
C GLN A 236 -5.37 -22.50 -14.57
N HIS A 237 -4.15 -21.98 -14.48
CA HIS A 237 -3.51 -21.27 -15.58
C HIS A 237 -2.29 -21.97 -16.16
N ILE A 238 -1.53 -22.72 -15.36
CA ILE A 238 -0.25 -23.32 -15.81
C ILE A 238 -0.13 -24.83 -15.62
N SER A 239 -1.23 -25.54 -15.33
CA SER A 239 -1.20 -27.01 -15.28
C SER A 239 -0.60 -27.67 -16.54
N PRO A 240 -0.86 -27.20 -17.77
CA PRO A 240 -0.23 -27.78 -18.96
C PRO A 240 1.31 -27.68 -18.96
N ALA A 241 1.87 -26.54 -18.55
CA ALA A 241 3.30 -26.36 -18.45
C ALA A 241 3.90 -27.23 -17.35
N ILE A 242 3.25 -27.31 -16.18
CA ILE A 242 3.71 -28.17 -15.07
C ILE A 242 3.84 -29.62 -15.53
N ALA A 243 2.83 -30.17 -16.19
CA ALA A 243 2.89 -31.56 -16.68
C ALA A 243 4.03 -31.77 -17.70
N ARG A 244 4.18 -30.84 -18.65
CA ARG A 244 5.26 -30.94 -19.67
C ARG A 244 6.65 -30.77 -19.07
N ILE A 245 6.81 -29.88 -18.10
CA ILE A 245 8.07 -29.66 -17.38
C ILE A 245 8.40 -30.90 -16.56
N ASN A 246 7.44 -31.50 -15.87
CA ASN A 246 7.67 -32.73 -15.10
C ASN A 246 8.21 -33.87 -15.96
N GLU A 247 7.67 -34.08 -17.16
CA GLU A 247 8.20 -35.09 -18.09
C GLU A 247 9.63 -34.77 -18.55
N LEU A 248 9.93 -33.50 -18.79
CA LEU A 248 11.27 -33.06 -19.15
C LEU A 248 12.27 -33.22 -17.99
N LEU A 249 11.84 -32.95 -16.76
CA LEU A 249 12.62 -33.19 -15.54
C LEU A 249 12.90 -34.67 -15.32
N LYS A 250 11.92 -35.55 -15.57
CA LYS A 250 12.11 -37.02 -15.52
C LYS A 250 13.15 -37.47 -16.53
N ALA A 251 13.06 -37.00 -17.77
CA ALA A 251 14.00 -37.35 -18.84
C ALA A 251 15.44 -36.92 -18.53
N ARG A 252 15.63 -35.81 -17.83
CA ARG A 252 16.94 -35.26 -17.42
C ARG A 252 17.35 -35.63 -16.00
N ASN A 253 16.57 -36.45 -15.31
CA ASN A 253 16.81 -36.87 -13.93
C ASN A 253 17.07 -35.67 -12.98
N ALA A 254 16.29 -34.61 -13.18
CA ALA A 254 16.37 -33.34 -12.47
C ALA A 254 15.12 -33.13 -11.60
N LYS A 255 15.24 -32.22 -10.64
CA LYS A 255 14.16 -31.75 -9.76
C LYS A 255 14.00 -30.25 -9.89
N LEU A 256 12.80 -29.76 -9.64
CA LEU A 256 12.48 -28.33 -9.71
C LEU A 256 11.70 -27.90 -8.47
N THR A 257 12.23 -26.95 -7.72
CA THR A 257 11.46 -26.24 -6.70
C THR A 257 10.97 -24.92 -7.27
N LEU A 258 9.66 -24.72 -7.30
CA LEU A 258 9.00 -23.54 -7.81
C LEU A 258 8.38 -22.74 -6.67
N TYR A 259 8.76 -21.48 -6.56
CA TYR A 259 8.13 -20.49 -5.71
C TYR A 259 7.34 -19.52 -6.59
N TYR A 260 6.12 -19.19 -6.21
CA TYR A 260 5.33 -18.24 -6.98
C TYR A 260 4.52 -17.28 -6.13
N LYS A 261 4.19 -16.15 -6.74
CA LYS A 261 3.32 -15.12 -6.18
C LYS A 261 2.50 -14.45 -7.27
N PHE A 262 1.23 -14.24 -6.98
CA PHE A 262 0.37 -13.34 -7.75
C PHE A 262 0.26 -11.98 -7.07
N ALA A 263 0.44 -10.90 -7.84
CA ALA A 263 0.29 -9.53 -7.36
C ALA A 263 -0.38 -8.68 -8.44
N LEU A 264 -1.70 -8.44 -8.31
CA LEU A 264 -2.50 -7.69 -9.30
C LEU A 264 -2.40 -8.31 -10.70
N ASN A 265 -1.67 -7.65 -11.61
CA ASN A 265 -1.40 -8.08 -12.99
C ASN A 265 -0.02 -8.72 -13.16
N LYS A 266 0.75 -8.87 -12.09
CA LYS A 266 2.07 -9.49 -12.10
C LYS A 266 2.00 -10.92 -11.58
N PHE A 267 2.63 -11.82 -12.30
CA PHE A 267 2.84 -13.21 -11.91
C PHE A 267 4.34 -13.50 -11.91
N THR A 268 4.87 -13.76 -10.72
CA THR A 268 6.30 -14.00 -10.51
C THR A 268 6.52 -15.46 -10.16
N LEU A 269 7.51 -16.06 -10.81
CA LEU A 269 7.96 -17.43 -10.62
C LEU A 269 9.46 -17.42 -10.35
N ASP A 270 9.87 -17.94 -9.21
CA ASP A 270 11.27 -18.21 -8.89
C ASP A 270 11.46 -19.72 -8.84
N MET A 271 12.32 -20.23 -9.70
CA MET A 271 12.55 -21.66 -9.92
C MET A 271 13.98 -22.02 -9.56
N VAL A 272 14.14 -23.09 -8.79
CA VAL A 272 15.43 -23.68 -8.46
C VAL A 272 15.46 -25.08 -9.05
N LEU A 273 16.30 -25.27 -10.05
CA LEU A 273 16.52 -26.56 -10.68
C LEU A 273 17.74 -27.22 -10.05
N ASP A 274 17.62 -28.50 -9.79
CA ASP A 274 18.65 -29.33 -9.20
C ASP A 274 18.83 -30.59 -10.05
N ASN A 275 20.07 -30.99 -10.27
CA ASN A 275 20.41 -32.19 -11.02
C ASN A 275 21.22 -33.15 -10.15
N GLN A 276 21.61 -34.30 -10.71
CA GLN A 276 22.36 -35.30 -9.94
C GLN A 276 23.77 -34.85 -9.54
N CYS A 277 24.28 -33.75 -10.09
CA CYS A 277 25.61 -33.23 -9.80
C CYS A 277 25.63 -32.21 -8.65
N ASP A 278 24.55 -32.16 -7.85
CA ASP A 278 24.36 -31.24 -6.71
C ASP A 278 24.51 -29.75 -7.11
N SER A 279 24.26 -29.47 -8.39
CA SER A 279 24.39 -28.14 -8.99
C SER A 279 23.02 -27.49 -9.09
N LYS A 280 22.86 -26.38 -8.37
CA LYS A 280 21.60 -25.62 -8.31
C LYS A 280 21.62 -24.43 -9.24
N TRP A 281 20.58 -24.33 -10.07
CA TRP A 281 20.41 -23.23 -11.01
C TRP A 281 19.11 -22.49 -10.72
N GLN A 282 19.16 -21.18 -10.84
CA GLN A 282 18.03 -20.31 -10.56
C GLN A 282 17.49 -19.70 -11.84
N LEU A 283 16.18 -19.75 -11.99
CA LEU A 283 15.45 -19.12 -13.08
C LEU A 283 14.32 -18.28 -12.49
N ALA A 284 14.31 -16.99 -12.80
CA ALA A 284 13.28 -16.07 -12.36
C ALA A 284 12.49 -15.56 -13.56
N LEU A 285 11.19 -15.80 -13.58
CA LEU A 285 10.27 -15.33 -14.62
C LEU A 285 9.28 -14.34 -14.04
N ASN A 286 9.04 -13.26 -14.77
CA ASN A 286 8.08 -12.22 -14.39
C ASN A 286 7.16 -11.94 -15.57
N PHE A 287 5.88 -12.25 -15.40
CA PHE A 287 4.85 -11.99 -16.40
C PHE A 287 4.00 -10.80 -15.95
N GLU A 288 3.91 -9.80 -16.82
CA GLU A 288 3.02 -8.65 -16.64
C GLU A 288 1.77 -8.81 -17.50
N ASN A 289 0.62 -8.38 -16.98
CA ASN A 289 -0.67 -8.50 -17.64
C ASN A 289 -0.95 -9.93 -18.12
N TRP A 290 -0.59 -10.92 -17.28
CA TRP A 290 -0.65 -12.35 -17.62
C TRP A 290 -2.08 -12.88 -17.75
N GLN A 291 -3.08 -12.14 -17.26
CA GLN A 291 -4.48 -12.57 -17.29
C GLN A 291 -4.94 -12.81 -18.73
N ASN A 292 -5.49 -14.00 -19.00
CA ASN A 292 -5.92 -14.47 -20.32
C ASN A 292 -4.77 -14.73 -21.31
N LYS A 293 -3.53 -14.82 -20.84
CA LYS A 293 -2.35 -15.17 -21.65
C LYS A 293 -1.78 -16.53 -21.28
N ASP A 294 -2.65 -17.47 -20.92
CA ASP A 294 -2.26 -18.78 -20.40
C ASP A 294 -1.37 -19.52 -21.41
N ASN A 295 -1.73 -19.56 -22.69
CA ASN A 295 -0.91 -20.22 -23.72
C ASN A 295 0.50 -19.64 -23.84
N GLU A 296 0.63 -18.30 -23.84
CA GLU A 296 1.91 -17.61 -23.90
C GLU A 296 2.73 -17.92 -22.65
N THR A 297 2.12 -17.78 -21.47
CA THR A 297 2.76 -18.03 -20.17
C THR A 297 3.24 -19.47 -20.04
N ASN A 298 2.41 -20.45 -20.41
CA ASN A 298 2.78 -21.87 -20.40
C ASN A 298 3.94 -22.15 -21.36
N THR A 299 3.91 -21.54 -22.54
CA THR A 299 4.94 -21.73 -23.58
C THR A 299 6.29 -21.18 -23.11
N VAL A 300 6.31 -19.93 -22.64
CA VAL A 300 7.54 -19.30 -22.13
C VAL A 300 8.08 -20.06 -20.93
N MET A 301 7.22 -20.43 -19.97
CA MET A 301 7.65 -21.19 -18.80
C MET A 301 8.34 -22.51 -19.20
N TYR A 302 7.76 -23.26 -20.13
CA TYR A 302 8.35 -24.51 -20.63
C TYR A 302 9.69 -24.26 -21.35
N GLN A 303 9.74 -23.28 -22.27
CA GLN A 303 10.92 -22.99 -23.06
C GLN A 303 12.10 -22.54 -22.21
N GLU A 304 11.87 -21.70 -21.21
CA GLU A 304 12.95 -21.22 -20.34
C GLU A 304 13.48 -22.33 -19.43
N VAL A 305 12.62 -23.22 -18.95
CA VAL A 305 13.04 -24.40 -18.17
C VAL A 305 13.81 -25.39 -19.04
N GLU A 306 13.33 -25.68 -20.25
CA GLU A 306 14.01 -26.54 -21.22
C GLU A 306 15.40 -25.98 -21.58
N LYS A 307 15.47 -24.69 -21.90
CA LYS A 307 16.71 -24.00 -22.20
C LYS A 307 17.69 -24.10 -21.04
N MET A 308 17.26 -23.79 -19.81
CA MET A 308 18.09 -23.88 -18.62
C MET A 308 18.65 -25.30 -18.42
N LEU A 309 17.81 -26.34 -18.57
CA LEU A 309 18.25 -27.72 -18.44
C LEU A 309 19.23 -28.17 -19.52
N ASN A 310 19.13 -27.63 -20.73
CA ASN A 310 20.07 -27.91 -21.81
C ASN A 310 21.42 -27.18 -21.61
N GLU A 311 21.44 -26.08 -20.87
CA GLU A 311 22.67 -25.35 -20.51
C GLU A 311 23.38 -25.96 -19.29
N MET A 312 22.70 -26.82 -18.52
CA MET A 312 23.33 -27.50 -17.40
C MET A 312 24.39 -28.51 -17.88
N PRO A 313 25.56 -28.55 -17.22
CA PRO A 313 26.57 -29.55 -17.53
C PRO A 313 26.05 -30.96 -17.20
N GLU A 314 26.41 -31.93 -18.05
CA GLU A 314 26.21 -33.34 -17.73
C GLU A 314 27.13 -33.75 -16.57
N CYS A 315 26.63 -34.58 -15.67
CA CYS A 315 27.46 -35.09 -14.57
C CYS A 315 28.52 -36.03 -15.16
N ASN A 316 29.79 -35.64 -15.07
CA ASN A 316 30.93 -36.49 -15.43
C ASN A 316 31.19 -37.56 -14.36
#